data_AF-H6N7S5-F1
#
_entry.id   AF-H6N7S5-F1
#
_cell.length_a   1.000
_cell.length_b   1.000
_cell.length_c   1.000
_cell.angle_alpha   90.00
_cell.angle_beta   90.00
_cell.angle_gamma   90.00
#
_symmetry.space_group_name_H-M   'P 1'
#
loop_
_entity.id
_entity.type
_entity.pdbx_description
1 polymer ?
#
loop_
_entity_poly.entity_id
_entity_poly.type
_entity_poly.pdbx_seq_one_letter_code
_entity_poly.pdbx_strand_id
1 'polypeptide(L)'
;MKFFPLTVLLGLGAAGIGGWYKFIHLKPKTLRQYLEWQGFKLIKDTERNHWLSVLHENKKVAEDLNISNIDEIKWWCEVHLDSENYEDFKVSASLLCIDNPKTVKARIIQLDGNIDGLIKDGEMDEYKVSYIFKKHIAGVTETIGFLPPEQEKGQPIKEDLENAGRALSTWCKKSLDAAPNDTIVANVKLLCFSKGFGDIFGLIKLRGEESLLLTNPNNLGDLNLKYNSIKGLSSWENDPTKSGSSFMSLYAWCDETQKKKFSEEGTFSNIYPKFRFRCLKTTRFESQAVRAA
;
A
#
# COMPACT_ATOMS: atom_id res chain seq x y z
N MET A 1 -62.69 -43.53 11.51
CA MET A 1 -62.39 -44.06 10.16
C MET A 1 -61.65 -42.94 9.42
N LYS A 2 -60.42 -43.04 8.89
CA LYS A 2 -59.58 -44.13 8.35
C LYS A 2 -58.10 -43.80 8.69
N PHE A 3 -57.38 -44.71 9.34
CA PHE A 3 -56.28 -45.55 8.84
C PHE A 3 -54.94 -44.86 8.53
N PHE A 4 -53.94 -45.21 9.36
CA PHE A 4 -52.49 -45.10 9.17
C PHE A 4 -51.99 -45.93 7.97
N PRO A 5 -50.77 -45.65 7.47
CA PRO A 5 -49.56 -46.42 7.86
C PRO A 5 -48.41 -45.46 8.24
N LEU A 6 -47.56 -45.60 9.27
CA LEU A 6 -46.89 -46.74 9.92
C LEU A 6 -46.03 -47.55 8.95
N THR A 7 -44.87 -47.01 8.59
CA THR A 7 -43.52 -47.54 8.91
C THR A 7 -42.47 -46.90 8.00
N VAL A 8 -41.29 -46.57 8.55
CA VAL A 8 -39.95 -46.93 8.05
C VAL A 8 -38.89 -46.25 8.95
N LEU A 9 -38.17 -47.12 9.68
CA LEU A 9 -36.79 -47.01 10.20
C LEU A 9 -36.48 -45.89 11.21
N LEU A 10 -36.51 -46.10 12.53
CA LEU A 10 -35.55 -46.91 13.32
C LEU A 10 -34.12 -46.84 12.76
N GLY A 11 -33.34 -45.88 13.28
CA GLY A 11 -31.93 -45.74 12.94
C GLY A 11 -31.14 -44.70 13.75
N LEU A 12 -31.51 -44.42 15.00
CA LEU A 12 -30.66 -43.70 15.96
C LEU A 12 -30.70 -44.39 17.32
N GLY A 13 -30.40 -45.69 17.31
CA GLY A 13 -30.01 -46.43 18.50
C GLY A 13 -28.51 -46.30 18.72
N ALA A 14 -28.11 -45.77 19.87
CA ALA A 14 -26.77 -45.86 20.44
C ALA A 14 -25.61 -45.24 19.63
N ALA A 15 -25.55 -43.90 19.57
CA ALA A 15 -24.24 -43.23 19.59
C ALA A 15 -23.72 -43.27 21.04
N GLY A 16 -23.33 -44.48 21.44
CA GLY A 16 -22.83 -44.79 22.76
C GLY A 16 -21.56 -44.01 23.08
N ILE A 17 -21.30 -43.98 24.38
CA ILE A 17 -20.13 -43.44 25.09
C ILE A 17 -18.82 -44.17 24.67
N GLY A 18 -18.81 -44.90 23.54
CA GLY A 18 -17.65 -45.55 22.94
C GLY A 18 -16.93 -44.71 21.88
N GLY A 19 -17.45 -43.53 21.53
CA GLY A 19 -16.81 -42.60 20.59
C GLY A 19 -15.52 -41.97 21.12
N TRP A 20 -15.37 -41.82 22.43
CA TRP A 20 -14.21 -41.15 23.04
C TRP A 20 -12.94 -42.03 23.04
N TYR A 21 -13.08 -43.36 23.10
CA TYR A 21 -11.95 -44.29 23.16
C TYR A 21 -11.18 -44.44 21.84
N LYS A 22 -11.79 -44.13 20.69
CA LYS A 22 -11.08 -44.17 19.39
C LYS A 22 -10.24 -42.92 19.09
N PHE A 23 -10.42 -41.83 19.84
CA PHE A 23 -9.59 -40.61 19.66
C PHE A 23 -8.29 -40.62 20.45
N ILE A 24 -8.14 -41.49 21.47
CA ILE A 24 -6.91 -41.60 22.26
C ILE A 24 -5.74 -42.12 21.40
N HIS A 25 -6.02 -42.97 20.40
CA HIS A 25 -5.02 -43.46 19.44
C HIS A 25 -4.72 -42.48 18.29
N LEU A 26 -5.42 -41.34 18.21
CA LEU A 26 -5.17 -40.28 17.23
C LEU A 26 -4.28 -39.16 17.79
N LYS A 27 -3.70 -39.36 18.99
CA LYS A 27 -2.76 -38.38 19.54
C LYS A 27 -1.53 -38.29 18.62
N PRO A 28 -1.15 -37.09 18.16
CA PRO A 28 0.03 -36.91 17.33
C PRO A 28 1.27 -37.40 18.08
N LYS A 29 2.15 -38.11 17.37
CA LYS A 29 3.38 -38.66 17.95
C LYS A 29 4.50 -37.64 17.97
N THR A 30 4.53 -36.75 16.99
CA THR A 30 5.57 -35.73 16.84
C THR A 30 4.97 -34.33 16.79
N LEU A 31 5.81 -33.32 17.02
CA LEU A 31 5.42 -31.92 16.89
C LEU A 31 4.85 -31.60 15.49
N ARG A 32 5.46 -32.14 14.43
CA ARG A 32 5.01 -32.03 13.05
C ARG A 32 3.57 -32.51 12.90
N GLN A 33 3.30 -33.74 13.34
CA GLN A 33 1.95 -34.31 13.30
C GLN A 33 0.98 -33.49 14.14
N TYR A 34 1.42 -32.95 15.27
CA TYR A 34 0.58 -32.09 16.11
C TYR A 34 0.17 -30.81 15.36
N LEU A 35 1.12 -30.13 14.72
CA LEU A 35 0.84 -28.90 13.97
C LEU A 35 -0.05 -29.17 12.76
N GLU A 36 0.24 -30.22 11.98
CA GLU A 36 -0.58 -30.62 10.83
C GLU A 36 -1.99 -31.07 11.26
N TRP A 37 -2.12 -31.76 12.40
CA TRP A 37 -3.41 -32.16 12.97
C TRP A 37 -4.24 -30.97 13.44
N GLN A 38 -3.60 -29.87 13.85
CA GLN A 38 -4.26 -28.58 14.12
C GLN A 38 -4.65 -27.83 12.83
N GLY A 39 -4.31 -28.36 11.65
CA GLY A 39 -4.58 -27.74 10.36
C GLY A 39 -3.54 -26.70 9.94
N PHE A 40 -2.40 -26.62 10.63
CA PHE A 40 -1.33 -25.71 10.22
C PHE A 40 -0.56 -26.28 9.04
N LYS A 41 -0.27 -25.41 8.07
CA LYS A 41 0.69 -25.68 7.00
C LYS A 41 2.09 -25.34 7.50
N LEU A 42 3.02 -26.27 7.40
CA LEU A 42 4.44 -26.01 7.71
C LEU A 42 5.10 -25.24 6.56
N ILE A 43 6.02 -24.33 6.91
CA ILE A 43 6.79 -23.60 5.91
C ILE A 43 7.83 -24.53 5.30
N LYS A 44 7.95 -24.49 3.97
CA LYS A 44 8.98 -25.24 3.25
C LYS A 44 10.31 -24.49 3.29
N ASP A 45 11.42 -25.23 3.30
CA ASP A 45 12.77 -24.63 3.29
C ASP A 45 12.98 -23.63 2.13
N THR A 46 12.39 -23.89 0.97
CA THR A 46 12.48 -23.02 -0.22
C THR A 46 11.67 -21.73 -0.13
N GLU A 47 10.74 -21.58 0.82
CA GLU A 47 9.81 -20.45 0.93
C GLU A 47 10.44 -19.27 1.72
N ARG A 48 11.53 -18.68 1.21
CA ARG A 48 12.31 -17.62 1.89
C ARG A 48 11.46 -16.49 2.48
N ASN A 49 10.49 -15.97 1.73
CA ASN A 49 9.65 -14.84 2.18
C ASN A 49 8.73 -15.23 3.35
N HIS A 50 8.33 -16.50 3.44
CA HIS A 50 7.50 -16.99 4.54
C HIS A 50 8.31 -17.01 5.84
N TRP A 51 9.56 -17.47 5.78
CA TRP A 51 10.49 -17.40 6.90
C TRP A 51 10.78 -15.95 7.33
N LEU A 52 10.98 -15.03 6.37
CA LEU A 52 11.14 -13.60 6.65
C LEU A 52 9.92 -13.02 7.38
N SER A 53 8.72 -13.33 6.89
CA SER A 53 7.45 -12.89 7.48
C SER A 53 7.33 -13.36 8.94
N VAL A 54 7.60 -14.63 9.19
CA VAL A 54 7.50 -15.22 10.53
C VAL A 54 8.54 -14.63 11.49
N LEU A 55 9.80 -14.50 11.06
CA LEU A 55 10.86 -13.93 11.88
C LEU A 55 10.56 -12.47 12.23
N HIS A 56 10.01 -11.71 11.28
CA HIS A 56 9.61 -10.33 11.51
C HIS A 56 8.43 -10.24 12.50
N GLU A 57 7.38 -11.04 12.32
CA GLU A 57 6.18 -11.00 13.15
C GLU A 57 6.41 -11.51 14.58
N ASN A 58 7.22 -12.55 14.73
CA ASN A 58 7.45 -13.24 16.00
C ASN A 58 8.84 -12.94 16.57
N LYS A 59 9.40 -11.76 16.26
CA LYS A 59 10.75 -11.34 16.67
C LYS A 59 11.05 -11.59 18.14
N LYS A 60 10.11 -11.26 19.04
CA LYS A 60 10.29 -11.49 20.49
C LYS A 60 10.50 -12.97 20.83
N VAL A 61 9.70 -13.87 20.24
CA VAL A 61 9.82 -15.31 20.46
C VAL A 61 11.12 -15.85 19.87
N ALA A 62 11.54 -15.32 18.72
CA ALA A 62 12.83 -15.65 18.12
C ALA A 62 13.99 -15.22 19.05
N GLU A 63 13.94 -14.00 19.58
CA GLU A 63 14.94 -13.47 20.53
C GLU A 63 15.02 -14.31 21.81
N ASP A 64 13.88 -14.71 22.39
CA ASP A 64 13.84 -15.57 23.57
C ASP A 64 14.50 -16.95 23.33
N LEU A 65 14.57 -17.39 22.08
CA LEU A 65 15.22 -18.63 21.63
C LEU A 65 16.63 -18.42 21.08
N ASN A 66 17.18 -17.20 21.17
CA ASN A 66 18.46 -16.79 20.57
C ASN A 66 18.53 -17.02 19.04
N ILE A 67 17.41 -16.81 18.35
CA ILE A 67 17.29 -16.88 16.89
C ILE A 67 17.31 -15.46 16.32
N SER A 68 18.26 -15.20 15.44
CA SER A 68 18.54 -13.89 14.86
C SER A 68 18.28 -13.80 13.35
N ASN A 69 18.25 -14.93 12.64
CA ASN A 69 18.16 -14.97 11.19
C ASN A 69 17.36 -16.17 10.65
N ILE A 70 17.15 -16.18 9.32
CA ILE A 70 16.36 -17.20 8.61
C ILE A 70 16.97 -18.61 8.76
N ASP A 71 18.29 -18.73 8.71
CA ASP A 71 18.93 -20.05 8.75
C ASP A 71 18.82 -20.66 10.14
N GLU A 72 18.92 -19.84 11.19
CA GLU A 72 18.70 -20.25 12.58
C GLU A 72 17.26 -20.68 12.86
N ILE A 73 16.24 -19.96 12.36
CA ILE A 73 14.84 -20.37 12.56
C ILE A 73 14.53 -21.67 11.80
N LYS A 74 15.06 -21.84 10.59
CA LYS A 74 14.92 -23.07 9.80
C LYS A 74 15.52 -24.25 10.54
N TRP A 75 16.78 -24.12 10.96
CA TRP A 75 17.48 -25.16 11.71
C TRP A 75 16.74 -25.50 13.00
N TRP A 76 16.27 -24.49 13.74
CA TRP A 76 15.49 -24.72 14.95
C TRP A 76 14.22 -25.52 14.66
N CYS A 77 13.47 -25.16 13.63
CA CYS A 77 12.29 -25.92 13.23
C CYS A 77 12.63 -27.35 12.81
N GLU A 78 13.66 -27.55 11.99
CA GLU A 78 14.08 -28.89 11.55
C GLU A 78 14.42 -29.82 12.71
N VAL A 79 15.16 -29.33 13.70
CA VAL A 79 15.57 -30.13 14.87
C VAL A 79 14.38 -30.52 15.76
N HIS A 80 13.39 -29.65 15.89
CA HIS A 80 12.31 -29.84 16.86
C HIS A 80 11.01 -30.43 16.28
N LEU A 81 10.77 -30.31 14.97
CA LEU A 81 9.53 -30.77 14.34
C LEU A 81 9.31 -32.27 14.47
N ASP A 82 10.36 -33.07 14.51
CA ASP A 82 10.25 -34.53 14.64
C ASP A 82 10.41 -35.03 16.09
N SER A 83 10.43 -34.11 17.07
CA SER A 83 10.44 -34.43 18.50
C SER A 83 9.13 -35.06 18.96
N GLU A 84 9.24 -36.17 19.72
CA GLU A 84 8.10 -36.81 20.38
C GLU A 84 7.68 -36.10 21.68
N ASN A 85 8.64 -35.49 22.40
CA ASN A 85 8.34 -34.63 23.53
C ASN A 85 8.05 -33.20 23.04
N TYR A 86 6.94 -33.06 22.31
CA TYR A 86 6.61 -31.81 21.63
C TYR A 86 5.95 -30.76 22.53
N GLU A 87 5.59 -31.10 23.78
CA GLU A 87 4.90 -30.19 24.69
C GLU A 87 5.71 -28.93 25.00
N ASP A 88 7.03 -29.06 25.09
CA ASP A 88 7.96 -27.96 25.37
C ASP A 88 8.12 -26.99 24.17
N PHE A 89 7.83 -27.46 22.96
CA PHE A 89 8.10 -26.73 21.71
C PHE A 89 6.83 -26.26 20.99
N LYS A 90 5.66 -26.83 21.31
CA LYS A 90 4.43 -26.62 20.53
C LYS A 90 4.02 -25.15 20.39
N VAL A 91 4.22 -24.34 21.44
CA VAL A 91 3.87 -22.92 21.43
C VAL A 91 4.78 -22.18 20.44
N SER A 92 6.10 -22.29 20.62
CA SER A 92 7.08 -21.64 19.74
C SER A 92 6.98 -22.12 18.30
N ALA A 93 6.82 -23.43 18.07
CA ALA A 93 6.71 -23.98 16.72
C ALA A 93 5.41 -23.58 16.01
N SER A 94 4.30 -23.41 16.74
CA SER A 94 3.05 -22.85 16.19
C SER A 94 3.15 -21.37 15.81
N LEU A 95 4.26 -20.71 16.12
CA LEU A 95 4.56 -19.35 15.72
C LEU A 95 5.65 -19.31 14.65
N LEU A 96 6.69 -20.13 14.83
CA LEU A 96 7.95 -20.04 14.08
C LEU A 96 8.03 -20.99 12.87
N CYS A 97 7.31 -22.11 12.87
CA CYS A 97 7.47 -23.16 11.86
C CYS A 97 6.28 -23.29 10.90
N ILE A 98 5.25 -22.45 11.06
CA ILE A 98 4.00 -22.53 10.32
C ILE A 98 3.78 -21.31 9.41
N ASP A 99 3.11 -21.56 8.29
CA ASP A 99 2.69 -20.56 7.32
C ASP A 99 1.36 -19.93 7.76
N ASN A 100 1.42 -19.00 8.71
CA ASN A 100 0.24 -18.35 9.28
C ASN A 100 0.51 -16.89 9.70
N PRO A 101 0.60 -15.94 8.75
CA PRO A 101 0.75 -14.53 9.09
C PRO A 101 -0.46 -14.05 9.90
N LYS A 102 -0.21 -13.40 11.03
CA LYS A 102 -1.25 -12.85 11.90
C LYS A 102 -1.59 -11.40 11.60
N THR A 103 -0.71 -10.71 10.89
CA THR A 103 -0.83 -9.30 10.53
C THR A 103 -0.77 -9.08 9.02
N VAL A 104 -1.40 -8.01 8.56
CA VAL A 104 -1.26 -7.54 7.16
C VAL A 104 0.19 -7.26 6.84
N LYS A 105 0.95 -6.67 7.78
CA LYS A 105 2.39 -6.42 7.62
C LYS A 105 3.17 -7.70 7.33
N ALA A 106 2.96 -8.75 8.10
CA ALA A 106 3.59 -10.06 7.86
C ALA A 106 3.16 -10.64 6.51
N ARG A 107 1.87 -10.57 6.18
CA ARG A 107 1.35 -11.02 4.88
C ARG A 107 1.99 -10.27 3.70
N ILE A 108 2.29 -8.98 3.82
CA ILE A 108 3.00 -8.22 2.78
C ILE A 108 4.44 -8.72 2.64
N ILE A 109 5.18 -8.91 3.74
CA ILE A 109 6.54 -9.48 3.70
C ILE A 109 6.52 -10.87 3.06
N GLN A 110 5.52 -11.68 3.36
CA GLN A 110 5.36 -13.00 2.77
C GLN A 110 5.20 -12.95 1.25
N LEU A 111 4.41 -12.01 0.73
CA LEU A 111 4.12 -11.89 -0.70
C LEU A 111 5.25 -11.18 -1.46
N ASP A 112 5.77 -10.08 -0.92
CA ASP A 112 6.65 -9.14 -1.62
C ASP A 112 8.11 -9.21 -1.14
N GLY A 113 8.39 -9.93 -0.05
CA GLY A 113 9.72 -10.13 0.53
C GLY A 113 10.22 -9.01 1.43
N ASN A 114 9.61 -7.82 1.37
CA ASN A 114 9.95 -6.68 2.24
C ASN A 114 8.77 -5.70 2.37
N ILE A 115 8.99 -4.68 3.19
CA ILE A 115 8.05 -3.58 3.45
C ILE A 115 8.75 -2.22 3.35
N ASP A 116 9.91 -2.16 2.71
CA ASP A 116 10.79 -0.98 2.74
C ASP A 116 10.17 0.23 2.02
N GLY A 117 9.21 -0.03 1.12
CA GLY A 117 8.44 1.00 0.43
C GLY A 117 7.24 1.55 1.21
N LEU A 118 6.94 1.03 2.41
CA LEU A 118 5.90 1.61 3.27
C LEU A 118 6.34 2.99 3.77
N ILE A 119 5.39 3.92 3.78
CA ILE A 119 5.57 5.24 4.38
C ILE A 119 5.72 5.05 5.89
N LYS A 120 6.79 5.61 6.46
CA LYS A 120 7.14 5.42 7.87
C LYS A 120 6.41 6.42 8.77
N ASP A 121 6.41 6.10 10.05
CA ASP A 121 5.91 6.99 11.09
C ASP A 121 6.73 8.29 11.11
N GLY A 122 6.04 9.42 11.07
CA GLY A 122 6.65 10.76 11.01
C GLY A 122 6.82 11.33 9.60
N GLU A 123 6.64 10.52 8.55
CA GLU A 123 6.73 10.97 7.15
C GLU A 123 5.39 11.55 6.65
N MET A 124 4.88 12.57 7.36
CA MET A 124 3.57 13.17 7.07
C MET A 124 3.45 13.72 5.66
N ASP A 125 4.53 14.28 5.11
CA ASP A 125 4.56 14.76 3.73
C ASP A 125 4.33 13.63 2.72
N GLU A 126 4.87 12.44 2.95
CA GLU A 126 4.63 11.30 2.07
C GLU A 126 3.18 10.82 2.13
N TYR A 127 2.56 10.86 3.32
CA TYR A 127 1.13 10.57 3.46
C TYR A 127 0.26 11.59 2.70
N LYS A 128 0.60 12.88 2.74
CA LYS A 128 -0.09 13.93 1.96
C LYS A 128 0.01 13.67 0.46
N VAL A 129 1.23 13.38 -0.02
CA VAL A 129 1.48 13.06 -1.44
C VAL A 129 0.77 11.76 -1.84
N SER A 130 0.79 10.75 -0.99
CA SER A 130 0.09 9.50 -1.24
C SER A 130 -1.42 9.73 -1.39
N TYR A 131 -2.03 10.45 -0.46
CA TYR A 131 -3.45 10.79 -0.48
C TYR A 131 -3.83 11.57 -1.74
N ILE A 132 -3.12 12.66 -2.05
CA ILE A 132 -3.56 13.58 -3.12
C ILE A 132 -3.58 12.90 -4.50
N PHE A 133 -2.70 11.94 -4.73
CA PHE A 133 -2.67 11.15 -5.97
C PHE A 133 -3.63 9.96 -5.98
N LYS A 134 -4.21 9.58 -4.84
CA LYS A 134 -5.09 8.41 -4.71
C LYS A 134 -6.53 8.78 -4.34
N LYS A 135 -6.81 10.02 -3.92
CA LYS A 135 -8.14 10.50 -3.51
C LYS A 135 -9.23 10.36 -4.58
N HIS A 136 -8.84 10.26 -5.85
CA HIS A 136 -9.75 10.11 -6.98
C HIS A 136 -10.13 8.65 -7.26
N ILE A 137 -9.50 7.69 -6.57
CA ILE A 137 -9.86 6.27 -6.66
C ILE A 137 -11.13 6.07 -5.82
N ALA A 138 -12.16 5.46 -6.42
CA ALA A 138 -13.43 5.21 -5.77
C ALA A 138 -13.24 4.44 -4.44
N GLY A 139 -13.91 4.89 -3.38
CA GLY A 139 -13.87 4.24 -2.06
C GLY A 139 -12.70 4.65 -1.18
N VAL A 140 -11.69 5.40 -1.67
CA VAL A 140 -10.52 5.76 -0.85
C VAL A 140 -10.89 6.69 0.30
N THR A 141 -11.71 7.71 0.04
CA THR A 141 -12.17 8.68 1.04
C THR A 141 -12.95 8.00 2.16
N GLU A 142 -13.80 7.04 1.82
CA GLU A 142 -14.58 6.22 2.75
C GLU A 142 -13.67 5.28 3.53
N THR A 143 -12.70 4.64 2.85
CA THR A 143 -11.75 3.69 3.45
C THR A 143 -10.93 4.34 4.55
N ILE A 144 -10.40 5.55 4.30
CA ILE A 144 -9.57 6.27 5.28
C ILE A 144 -10.40 7.10 6.27
N GLY A 145 -11.73 7.14 6.12
CA GLY A 145 -12.62 7.91 6.97
C GLY A 145 -12.44 9.43 6.85
N PHE A 146 -12.09 9.92 5.66
CA PHE A 146 -11.91 11.35 5.39
C PHE A 146 -12.70 11.77 4.16
N LEU A 147 -13.62 12.71 4.35
CA LEU A 147 -14.34 13.37 3.27
C LEU A 147 -13.70 14.74 3.01
N PRO A 148 -13.23 15.02 1.79
CA PRO A 148 -12.67 16.33 1.46
C PRO A 148 -13.73 17.43 1.59
N PRO A 149 -13.32 18.67 1.89
CA PRO A 149 -14.25 19.79 2.03
C PRO A 149 -14.99 20.07 0.72
N GLU A 150 -16.24 20.53 0.83
CA GLU A 150 -17.00 20.98 -0.33
C GLU A 150 -16.26 22.10 -1.07
N GLN A 151 -16.30 22.04 -2.39
CA GLN A 151 -15.62 23.00 -3.25
C GLN A 151 -16.62 24.02 -3.79
N GLU A 152 -16.41 25.28 -3.49
CA GLU A 152 -17.17 26.37 -4.12
C GLU A 152 -16.72 26.56 -5.57
N LYS A 153 -17.68 26.68 -6.49
CA LYS A 153 -17.38 26.91 -7.91
C LYS A 153 -16.62 28.23 -8.09
N GLY A 154 -15.48 28.16 -8.77
CA GLY A 154 -14.66 29.34 -9.11
C GLY A 154 -13.63 29.73 -8.05
N GLN A 155 -13.60 29.07 -6.89
CA GLN A 155 -12.55 29.23 -5.89
C GLN A 155 -11.39 28.25 -6.11
N PRO A 156 -10.18 28.56 -5.62
CA PRO A 156 -9.07 27.61 -5.61
C PRO A 156 -9.45 26.34 -4.87
N ILE A 157 -9.01 25.19 -5.40
CA ILE A 157 -9.32 23.90 -4.78
C ILE A 157 -8.62 23.82 -3.42
N LYS A 158 -9.39 23.58 -2.37
CA LYS A 158 -8.90 23.32 -1.01
C LYS A 158 -8.92 21.82 -0.73
N GLU A 159 -7.76 21.25 -0.51
CA GLU A 159 -7.51 19.81 -0.39
C GLU A 159 -7.53 19.32 1.06
N ASP A 160 -7.26 20.21 2.02
CA ASP A 160 -7.10 19.91 3.44
C ASP A 160 -6.12 18.74 3.66
N LEU A 161 -4.93 18.87 3.06
CA LEU A 161 -3.92 17.81 3.03
C LEU A 161 -3.46 17.40 4.44
N GLU A 162 -3.47 18.33 5.39
CA GLU A 162 -3.05 18.07 6.76
C GLU A 162 -3.96 17.06 7.47
N ASN A 163 -5.28 17.23 7.36
CA ASN A 163 -6.23 16.27 7.95
C ASN A 163 -6.28 14.98 7.13
N ALA A 164 -6.23 15.07 5.79
CA ALA A 164 -6.25 13.90 4.93
C ALA A 164 -5.03 13.00 5.13
N GLY A 165 -3.83 13.59 5.22
CA GLY A 165 -2.59 12.88 5.49
C GLY A 165 -2.61 12.20 6.88
N ARG A 166 -3.18 12.86 7.90
CA ARG A 166 -3.35 12.25 9.24
C ARG A 166 -4.34 11.10 9.25
N ALA A 167 -5.46 11.23 8.54
CA ALA A 167 -6.45 10.17 8.38
C ALA A 167 -5.84 8.94 7.69
N LEU A 168 -5.14 9.14 6.57
CA LEU A 168 -4.43 8.08 5.87
C LEU A 168 -3.35 7.44 6.73
N SER A 169 -2.52 8.23 7.43
CA SER A 169 -1.47 7.72 8.31
C SER A 169 -2.06 6.83 9.41
N THR A 170 -3.13 7.29 10.06
CA THR A 170 -3.80 6.54 11.13
C THR A 170 -4.41 5.24 10.59
N TRP A 171 -5.05 5.30 9.43
CA TRP A 171 -5.61 4.13 8.76
C TRP A 171 -4.51 3.11 8.40
N CYS A 172 -3.38 3.55 7.85
CA CYS A 172 -2.27 2.69 7.48
C CYS A 172 -1.68 1.95 8.68
N LYS A 173 -1.41 2.66 9.78
CA LYS A 173 -0.90 2.04 11.03
C LYS A 173 -1.86 0.97 11.54
N LYS A 174 -3.14 1.32 11.69
CA LYS A 174 -4.17 0.38 12.16
C LYS A 174 -4.30 -0.84 11.23
N SER A 175 -4.21 -0.62 9.92
CA SER A 175 -4.39 -1.69 8.93
C SER A 175 -3.21 -2.65 8.88
N LEU A 176 -1.97 -2.18 9.09
CA LEU A 176 -0.78 -3.03 9.09
C LEU A 176 -0.80 -4.06 10.23
N ASP A 177 -1.33 -3.69 11.40
CA ASP A 177 -1.42 -4.56 12.58
C ASP A 177 -2.71 -5.40 12.63
N ALA A 178 -3.63 -5.19 11.68
CA ALA A 178 -4.88 -5.94 11.61
C ALA A 178 -4.66 -7.37 11.10
N ALA A 179 -5.61 -8.27 11.40
CA ALA A 179 -5.64 -9.61 10.83
C ALA A 179 -5.66 -9.54 9.29
N PRO A 180 -4.87 -10.37 8.58
CA PRO A 180 -4.75 -10.28 7.14
C PRO A 180 -6.07 -10.65 6.46
N ASN A 181 -6.45 -9.81 5.51
CA ASN A 181 -7.51 -10.04 4.54
C ASN A 181 -7.00 -9.49 3.21
N ASP A 182 -7.20 -10.22 2.12
CA ASP A 182 -6.70 -9.85 0.78
C ASP A 182 -7.10 -8.43 0.37
N THR A 183 -8.29 -7.99 0.76
CA THR A 183 -8.78 -6.61 0.51
C THR A 183 -7.97 -5.59 1.30
N ILE A 184 -7.70 -5.84 2.59
CA ILE A 184 -6.92 -4.92 3.43
C ILE A 184 -5.46 -4.90 2.95
N VAL A 185 -4.90 -6.06 2.60
CA VAL A 185 -3.55 -6.18 2.04
C VAL A 185 -3.42 -5.37 0.75
N ALA A 186 -4.36 -5.53 -0.18
CA ALA A 186 -4.38 -4.78 -1.43
C ALA A 186 -4.51 -3.27 -1.20
N ASN A 187 -5.39 -2.85 -0.28
CA ASN A 187 -5.57 -1.44 0.06
C ASN A 187 -4.33 -0.85 0.73
N VAL A 188 -3.67 -1.58 1.63
CA VAL A 188 -2.41 -1.13 2.26
C VAL A 188 -1.31 -1.00 1.20
N LYS A 189 -1.15 -1.99 0.31
CA LYS A 189 -0.19 -1.91 -0.80
C LYS A 189 -0.47 -0.71 -1.71
N LEU A 190 -1.74 -0.44 -1.99
CA LEU A 190 -2.14 0.69 -2.81
C LEU A 190 -1.89 2.02 -2.11
N LEU A 191 -2.25 2.17 -0.83
CA LEU A 191 -2.39 3.46 -0.14
C LEU A 191 -1.18 3.81 0.75
N CYS A 192 -0.55 2.84 1.37
CA CYS A 192 0.49 3.08 2.39
C CYS A 192 1.92 3.00 1.85
N PHE A 193 2.10 2.64 0.58
CA PHE A 193 3.41 2.70 -0.08
C PHE A 193 3.69 4.09 -0.64
N SER A 194 4.95 4.50 -0.48
CA SER A 194 5.48 5.76 -0.99
C SER A 194 5.33 5.85 -2.50
N LYS A 195 5.16 7.07 -2.99
CA LYS A 195 5.10 7.34 -4.44
C LYS A 195 6.47 7.43 -5.10
N GLY A 196 7.54 7.57 -4.31
CA GLY A 196 8.91 7.76 -4.82
C GLY A 196 9.19 9.15 -5.41
N PHE A 197 8.31 10.13 -5.17
CA PHE A 197 8.52 11.55 -5.50
C PHE A 197 7.75 12.42 -4.50
N GLY A 198 8.25 13.63 -4.25
CA GLY A 198 7.62 14.60 -3.33
C GLY A 198 7.24 15.93 -3.99
N ASP A 199 7.84 16.26 -5.13
CA ASP A 199 7.66 17.53 -5.83
C ASP A 199 7.39 17.31 -7.33
N ILE A 200 7.07 18.41 -8.02
CA ILE A 200 6.72 18.40 -9.45
C ILE A 200 7.87 17.84 -10.29
N PHE A 201 9.12 18.23 -10.02
CA PHE A 201 10.28 17.77 -10.76
C PHE A 201 10.55 16.27 -10.57
N GLY A 202 10.41 15.76 -9.35
CA GLY A 202 10.51 14.35 -9.01
C GLY A 202 9.47 13.52 -9.77
N LEU A 203 8.24 14.01 -9.92
CA LEU A 203 7.23 13.35 -10.74
C LEU A 203 7.58 13.33 -12.24
N ILE A 204 8.14 14.43 -12.75
CA ILE A 204 8.58 14.54 -14.15
C ILE A 204 9.70 13.53 -14.44
N LYS A 205 10.68 13.44 -13.52
CA LYS A 205 11.76 12.45 -13.53
C LYS A 205 11.23 11.02 -13.53
N LEU A 206 10.32 10.72 -12.59
CA LEU A 206 9.74 9.38 -12.48
C LEU A 206 9.02 8.95 -13.78
N ARG A 207 8.46 9.91 -14.53
CA ARG A 207 7.79 9.66 -15.82
C ARG A 207 8.72 9.69 -17.03
N GLY A 208 10.01 10.00 -16.86
CA GLY A 208 10.96 10.14 -17.98
C GLY A 208 10.68 11.34 -18.89
N GLU A 209 10.02 12.38 -18.37
CA GLU A 209 9.56 13.53 -19.16
C GLU A 209 10.52 14.74 -19.08
N GLU A 210 11.72 14.58 -18.51
CA GLU A 210 12.69 15.67 -18.33
C GLU A 210 13.09 16.35 -19.64
N SER A 211 13.17 15.57 -20.72
CA SER A 211 13.48 16.08 -22.06
C SER A 211 12.38 16.99 -22.63
N LEU A 212 11.17 16.94 -22.07
CA LEU A 212 10.04 17.78 -22.47
C LEU A 212 10.01 19.12 -21.72
N LEU A 213 10.81 19.31 -20.67
CA LEU A 213 10.87 20.56 -19.92
C LEU A 213 11.35 21.70 -20.82
N LEU A 214 10.58 22.77 -20.90
CA LEU A 214 10.93 23.96 -21.68
C LEU A 214 12.07 24.77 -21.05
N THR A 215 12.39 24.51 -19.78
CA THR A 215 13.58 25.04 -19.09
C THR A 215 14.87 24.32 -19.48
N ASN A 216 14.80 23.20 -20.21
CA ASN A 216 15.98 22.54 -20.74
C ASN A 216 16.64 23.46 -21.80
N PRO A 217 17.98 23.65 -21.78
CA PRO A 217 18.69 24.45 -22.78
C PRO A 217 18.37 24.07 -24.24
N ASN A 218 18.09 22.79 -24.50
CA ASN A 218 17.75 22.30 -25.84
C ASN A 218 16.35 22.75 -26.32
N ASN A 219 15.50 23.24 -25.42
CA ASN A 219 14.10 23.59 -25.69
C ASN A 219 13.83 25.11 -25.62
N LEU A 220 14.86 25.96 -25.55
CA LEU A 220 14.69 27.42 -25.45
C LEU A 220 13.89 28.04 -26.61
N GLY A 221 14.00 27.47 -27.81
CA GLY A 221 13.16 27.88 -28.95
C GLY A 221 11.68 27.58 -28.73
N ASP A 222 11.36 26.37 -28.24
CA ASP A 222 9.99 25.96 -27.91
C ASP A 222 9.41 26.80 -26.76
N LEU A 223 10.24 27.20 -25.80
CA LEU A 223 9.83 28.09 -24.70
C LEU A 223 9.31 29.44 -25.21
N ASN A 224 10.02 30.06 -26.17
CA ASN A 224 9.58 31.33 -26.74
C ASN A 224 8.26 31.16 -27.52
N LEU A 225 8.10 30.07 -28.27
CA LEU A 225 6.83 29.74 -28.94
C LEU A 225 5.70 29.56 -27.92
N LYS A 226 5.97 28.84 -26.83
CA LYS A 226 4.99 28.61 -25.76
C LYS A 226 4.57 29.92 -25.12
N TYR A 227 5.52 30.77 -24.73
CA TYR A 227 5.25 32.09 -24.18
C TYR A 227 4.34 32.91 -25.11
N ASN A 228 4.66 32.98 -26.40
CA ASN A 228 3.84 33.72 -27.36
C ASN A 228 2.41 33.17 -27.49
N SER A 229 2.22 31.85 -27.34
CA SER A 229 0.90 31.23 -27.38
C SER A 229 0.05 31.49 -26.12
N ILE A 230 0.69 31.73 -24.96
CA ILE A 230 -0.03 31.87 -23.68
C ILE A 230 -0.10 33.31 -23.16
N LYS A 231 0.74 34.22 -23.68
CA LYS A 231 0.94 35.55 -23.08
C LYS A 231 -0.33 36.40 -22.97
N GLY A 232 -1.30 36.20 -23.86
CA GLY A 232 -2.60 36.89 -23.86
C GLY A 232 -3.76 36.09 -23.24
N LEU A 233 -3.49 34.91 -22.67
CA LEU A 233 -4.52 34.14 -21.97
C LEU A 233 -4.71 34.71 -20.57
N SER A 234 -5.95 34.86 -20.11
CA SER A 234 -6.24 35.33 -18.75
C SER A 234 -5.59 34.47 -17.68
N SER A 235 -5.41 33.18 -17.96
CA SER A 235 -4.71 32.24 -17.08
C SER A 235 -3.24 32.61 -16.86
N TRP A 236 -2.61 33.36 -17.77
CA TRP A 236 -1.26 33.90 -17.63
C TRP A 236 -1.27 35.39 -17.28
N GLU A 237 -2.16 36.19 -17.87
CA GLU A 237 -2.23 37.64 -17.63
C GLU A 237 -2.57 37.97 -16.18
N ASN A 238 -3.47 37.22 -15.57
CA ASN A 238 -3.96 37.46 -14.22
C ASN A 238 -3.29 36.55 -13.18
N ASP A 239 -2.21 35.84 -13.54
CA ASP A 239 -1.49 35.01 -12.58
C ASP A 239 -0.66 35.89 -11.63
N PRO A 240 -0.97 35.93 -10.32
CA PRO A 240 -0.24 36.77 -9.38
C PRO A 240 1.20 36.28 -9.13
N THR A 241 1.53 35.06 -9.54
CA THR A 241 2.85 34.45 -9.32
C THR A 241 3.84 34.70 -10.45
N LYS A 242 3.45 35.41 -11.53
CA LYS A 242 4.38 35.72 -12.62
C LYS A 242 5.28 36.91 -12.27
N SER A 243 6.54 36.84 -12.71
CA SER A 243 7.53 37.91 -12.56
C SER A 243 7.81 38.61 -13.90
N GLY A 244 6.79 39.27 -14.45
CA GLY A 244 6.91 40.11 -15.65
C GLY A 244 6.25 39.56 -16.92
N SER A 245 6.62 40.14 -18.05
CA SER A 245 5.95 39.96 -19.36
C SER A 245 6.92 39.50 -20.46
N SER A 246 7.89 38.65 -20.14
CA SER A 246 8.83 38.09 -21.12
C SER A 246 8.84 36.56 -21.09
N PHE A 247 9.43 35.93 -22.12
CA PHE A 247 9.64 34.47 -22.10
C PHE A 247 10.60 34.03 -20.98
N MET A 248 11.50 34.93 -20.52
CA MET A 248 12.33 34.68 -19.34
C MET A 248 11.51 34.65 -18.05
N SER A 249 10.40 35.40 -17.98
CA SER A 249 9.45 35.29 -16.87
C SER A 249 8.77 33.91 -16.85
N LEU A 250 8.47 33.33 -18.03
CA LEU A 250 7.97 31.96 -18.13
C LEU A 250 9.04 30.94 -17.71
N TYR A 251 10.30 31.11 -18.16
CA TYR A 251 11.41 30.27 -17.72
C TYR A 251 11.54 30.24 -16.20
N ALA A 252 11.62 31.42 -15.57
CA ALA A 252 11.78 31.57 -14.13
C ALA A 252 10.59 30.94 -13.38
N TRP A 253 9.37 31.19 -13.85
CA TRP A 253 8.18 30.59 -13.26
C TRP A 253 8.23 29.06 -13.31
N CYS A 254 8.66 28.48 -14.43
CA CYS A 254 8.82 27.03 -14.55
C CYS A 254 9.92 26.48 -13.64
N ASP A 255 11.08 27.14 -13.56
CA ASP A 255 12.20 26.69 -12.72
C ASP A 255 11.91 26.78 -11.21
N GLU A 256 11.14 27.79 -10.79
CA GLU A 256 10.68 27.91 -9.42
C GLU A 256 9.57 26.89 -9.11
N THR A 257 8.58 26.80 -9.99
CA THR A 257 7.39 25.96 -9.77
C THR A 257 7.72 24.48 -9.72
N GLN A 258 8.68 24.00 -10.51
CA GLN A 258 9.05 22.58 -10.50
C GLN A 258 9.56 22.08 -9.14
N LYS A 259 10.02 22.99 -8.26
CA LYS A 259 10.51 22.68 -6.91
C LYS A 259 9.39 22.60 -5.86
N LYS A 260 8.16 22.98 -6.21
CA LYS A 260 7.03 22.97 -5.27
C LYS A 260 6.63 21.55 -4.92
N LYS A 261 6.41 21.31 -3.62
CA LYS A 261 6.07 20.00 -3.08
C LYS A 261 4.59 19.71 -3.24
N PHE A 262 4.25 18.47 -3.56
CA PHE A 262 2.87 17.99 -3.58
C PHE A 262 2.26 17.83 -2.17
N SER A 263 3.08 17.92 -1.11
CA SER A 263 2.61 18.03 0.27
C SER A 263 2.11 19.43 0.63
N GLU A 264 2.40 20.45 -0.20
CA GLU A 264 1.90 21.81 -0.04
C GLU A 264 0.51 21.96 -0.65
N GLU A 265 -0.36 22.64 0.09
CA GLU A 265 -1.76 22.85 -0.28
C GLU A 265 -1.90 23.49 -1.66
N GLY A 266 -2.71 22.87 -2.53
CA GLY A 266 -3.00 23.40 -3.86
C GLY A 266 -1.89 23.20 -4.89
N THR A 267 -0.74 22.63 -4.53
CA THR A 267 0.30 22.32 -5.52
C THR A 267 -0.22 21.33 -6.56
N PHE A 268 -0.91 20.27 -6.15
CA PHE A 268 -1.46 19.29 -7.09
C PHE A 268 -2.64 19.84 -7.88
N SER A 269 -3.66 20.40 -7.22
CA SER A 269 -4.90 20.79 -7.92
C SER A 269 -4.80 22.12 -8.67
N ASN A 270 -4.04 23.10 -8.17
CA ASN A 270 -4.04 24.47 -8.70
C ASN A 270 -2.77 24.80 -9.51
N ILE A 271 -1.61 24.28 -9.10
CA ILE A 271 -0.31 24.66 -9.69
C ILE A 271 0.13 23.66 -10.76
N TYR A 272 0.10 22.36 -10.46
CA TYR A 272 0.64 21.33 -11.34
C TYR A 272 -0.03 21.27 -12.74
N PRO A 273 -1.36 21.46 -12.89
CA PRO A 273 -1.98 21.55 -14.21
C PRO A 273 -1.46 22.74 -15.02
N LYS A 274 -1.26 23.90 -14.36
CA LYS A 274 -0.64 25.08 -14.98
C LYS A 274 0.81 24.78 -15.36
N PHE A 275 1.56 24.09 -14.50
CA PHE A 275 2.93 23.69 -14.78
C PHE A 275 3.02 22.78 -16.01
N ARG A 276 2.23 21.70 -16.03
CA ARG A 276 2.12 20.79 -17.18
C ARG A 276 1.80 21.56 -18.46
N PHE A 277 0.80 22.42 -18.42
CA PHE A 277 0.40 23.22 -19.56
C PHE A 277 1.51 24.18 -20.01
N ARG A 278 2.15 24.90 -19.10
CA ARG A 278 3.05 26.02 -19.41
C ARG A 278 4.51 25.62 -19.65
N CYS A 279 4.97 24.57 -18.98
CA CYS A 279 6.40 24.25 -18.85
C CYS A 279 6.83 22.98 -19.58
N LEU A 280 5.87 22.22 -20.14
CA LEU A 280 6.17 21.06 -20.96
C LEU A 280 5.91 21.34 -22.44
N LYS A 281 6.79 20.79 -23.27
CA LYS A 281 6.60 20.71 -24.71
C LYS A 281 5.36 19.85 -24.99
N THR A 282 4.43 20.41 -25.73
CA THR A 282 3.25 19.66 -26.20
C THR A 282 3.74 18.59 -27.16
N THR A 283 3.57 17.31 -26.79
CA THR A 283 3.81 16.21 -27.73
C THR A 283 2.68 16.22 -28.76
N ARG A 284 2.98 15.92 -30.04
CA ARG A 284 2.01 16.06 -31.15
C ARG A 284 0.66 15.36 -30.91
N PHE A 285 0.59 14.37 -30.03
CA PHE A 285 -0.62 13.61 -29.69
C PHE A 285 -1.67 14.40 -28.89
N GLU A 286 -1.29 15.41 -28.10
CA GLU A 286 -2.26 16.23 -27.35
C GLU A 286 -2.93 17.32 -28.20
N SER A 287 -2.32 17.66 -29.35
CA SER A 287 -2.81 18.74 -30.22
C SER A 287 -4.14 18.43 -30.93
N GLN A 288 -4.54 17.16 -31.02
CA GLN A 288 -5.81 16.74 -31.62
C GLN A 288 -6.98 16.79 -30.63
N ALA A 289 -6.75 16.62 -29.33
CA ALA A 289 -7.82 16.67 -28.32
C ALA A 289 -8.29 18.10 -28.03
N VAL A 290 -7.38 19.08 -28.04
CA VAL A 290 -7.71 20.50 -27.79
C VAL A 290 -8.40 21.16 -28.99
N ARG A 291 -8.36 20.53 -30.18
CA ARG A 291 -9.13 20.99 -31.36
C ARG A 291 -10.52 20.38 -31.46
N ALA A 292 -10.86 19.44 -30.59
CA ALA A 292 -12.13 18.71 -30.59
C ALA A 292 -13.04 19.06 -29.38
N ALA A 293 -12.64 20.01 -28.54
CA ALA A 293 -13.41 20.58 -27.44
C ALA A 293 -13.54 22.09 -27.64
#